data_AF-A0A7X8HF92-F1
#
_entry.id   AF-A0A7X8HF92-F1
#
_cell.length_a   1.000
_cell.length_b   1.000
_cell.length_c   1.000
_cell.angle_alpha   90.00
_cell.angle_beta   90.00
_cell.angle_gamma   90.00
#
_symmetry.space_group_name_H-M   'P 1'
#
loop_
_entity.id
_entity.type
_entity.pdbx_description
1 polymer ?
#
loop_
_entity_poly.entity_id
_entity_poly.type
_entity_poly.pdbx_seq_one_letter_code
_entity_poly.pdbx_strand_id
1 'polypeptide(L)'
;MKTSSSLRSFPALLLARAAGWTSSGLLLAAGVVGAVRAYDLMSAGHEFRDQNNIGEEDIGPICYDEIALLWSGNQTLRWTHVSLLAAGETLYLGNAITGMSMARKAKPGEISKSDIHRWAFFTHAALMASEIVMGLFTTDALKRGDHETVSSLGIAHAAVGLAIPLVMIGAGIVIELPARPKTAPPAE
;
A
#
# COMPACT_ATOMS: atom_id res chain seq x y z
N MET A 1 -14.99 -40.79 18.09
CA MET A 1 -14.22 -39.78 18.85
C MET A 1 -13.89 -38.61 17.91
N LYS A 2 -14.73 -37.57 17.86
CA LYS A 2 -14.49 -36.34 17.08
C LYS A 2 -14.56 -35.18 18.06
N THR A 3 -13.42 -34.83 18.63
CA THR A 3 -13.30 -33.70 19.56
C THR A 3 -12.08 -32.90 19.19
N SER A 4 -12.28 -31.58 19.10
CA SER A 4 -11.25 -30.53 19.07
C SER A 4 -10.69 -30.07 17.70
N SER A 5 -11.55 -29.60 16.79
CA SER A 5 -11.13 -28.63 15.76
C SER A 5 -11.63 -27.20 16.00
N SER A 6 -12.69 -26.99 16.78
CA SER A 6 -13.30 -25.66 16.91
C SER A 6 -12.53 -24.70 17.83
N LEU A 7 -11.88 -25.20 18.88
CA LEU A 7 -11.17 -24.36 19.87
C LEU A 7 -9.81 -23.82 19.36
N ARG A 8 -9.12 -24.52 18.46
CA ARG A 8 -7.86 -24.03 17.84
C ARG A 8 -8.10 -22.98 16.75
N SER A 9 -9.32 -22.91 16.20
CA SER A 9 -9.65 -22.01 15.08
C SER A 9 -9.89 -20.54 15.50
N PHE A 10 -10.32 -20.30 16.74
CA PHE A 10 -10.63 -18.96 17.26
C PHE A 10 -9.40 -18.04 17.44
N PRO A 11 -8.32 -18.47 18.12
CA PRO A 11 -7.14 -17.61 18.31
C PRO A 11 -6.40 -17.34 16.99
N ALA A 12 -6.33 -18.32 16.09
CA ALA A 12 -5.73 -18.16 14.77
C ALA A 12 -6.50 -17.15 13.90
N LEU A 13 -7.84 -17.18 13.94
CA LEU A 13 -8.68 -16.23 13.21
C LEU A 13 -8.56 -14.80 13.76
N LEU A 14 -8.49 -14.63 15.08
CA LEU A 14 -8.26 -13.33 15.72
C LEU A 14 -6.88 -12.77 15.35
N LEU A 15 -5.84 -13.62 15.36
CA LEU A 15 -4.49 -13.22 14.99
C LEU A 15 -4.40 -12.82 13.52
N ALA A 16 -5.06 -13.56 12.62
CA ALA A 16 -5.15 -13.23 11.19
C ALA A 16 -5.85 -11.88 10.95
N ARG A 17 -6.94 -11.60 11.67
CA ARG A 17 -7.62 -10.30 11.59
C ARG A 17 -6.77 -9.16 12.13
N ALA A 18 -6.16 -9.35 13.29
CA ALA A 18 -5.25 -8.37 13.87
C ALA A 18 -4.06 -8.08 12.94
N ALA A 19 -3.48 -9.11 12.34
CA ALA A 19 -2.39 -8.99 11.36
C ALA A 19 -2.83 -8.22 10.11
N GLY A 20 -4.03 -8.50 9.58
CA GLY A 20 -4.59 -7.78 8.43
C GLY A 20 -4.80 -6.28 8.69
N TRP A 21 -5.38 -5.93 9.84
CA TRP A 21 -5.58 -4.54 10.24
C TRP A 21 -4.25 -3.82 10.53
N THR A 22 -3.33 -4.48 11.23
CA THR A 22 -2.00 -3.93 11.53
C THR A 22 -1.22 -3.68 10.24
N SER A 23 -1.22 -4.63 9.32
CA SER A 23 -0.58 -4.50 8.01
C SER A 23 -1.16 -3.32 7.23
N SER A 24 -2.50 -3.21 7.15
CA SER A 24 -3.17 -2.09 6.47
C SER A 24 -2.78 -0.74 7.08
N GLY A 25 -2.71 -0.65 8.41
CA GLY A 25 -2.30 0.54 9.13
C GLY A 25 -0.84 0.93 8.88
N LEU A 26 0.07 -0.04 8.84
CA LEU A 26 1.48 0.18 8.52
C LEU A 26 1.67 0.68 7.08
N LEU A 27 0.94 0.12 6.12
CA LEU A 27 0.99 0.55 4.73
C LEU A 27 0.43 1.98 4.55
N LEU A 28 -0.67 2.31 5.23
CA LEU A 28 -1.20 3.67 5.26
C LEU A 28 -0.19 4.66 5.88
N ALA A 29 0.41 4.29 7.01
CA ALA A 29 1.44 5.12 7.66
C ALA A 29 2.66 5.30 6.76
N ALA A 30 3.07 4.26 6.04
CA ALA A 30 4.12 4.36 5.04
C ALA A 30 3.76 5.38 3.95
N GLY A 31 2.54 5.32 3.42
CA GLY A 31 2.04 6.29 2.44
C GLY A 31 2.11 7.73 2.94
N VAL A 32 1.70 7.99 4.19
CA VAL A 32 1.79 9.32 4.81
C VAL A 32 3.24 9.79 4.92
N VAL A 33 4.16 8.95 5.43
CA VAL A 33 5.58 9.31 5.54
C VAL A 33 6.20 9.57 4.16
N GLY A 34 5.84 8.77 3.15
CA GLY A 34 6.26 8.96 1.77
C GLY A 34 5.79 10.30 1.20
N ALA A 35 4.52 10.65 1.41
CA ALA A 35 3.94 11.92 0.97
C ALA A 35 4.61 13.14 1.64
N VAL A 36 4.90 13.05 2.95
CA VAL A 36 5.65 14.10 3.67
C VAL A 36 7.04 14.28 3.05
N ARG A 37 7.77 13.19 2.79
CA ARG A 37 9.08 13.29 2.14
C ARG A 37 9.00 13.90 0.73
N ALA A 38 8.00 13.52 -0.05
CA ALA A 38 7.79 14.09 -1.38
C ALA A 38 7.52 15.60 -1.31
N TYR A 39 6.67 16.02 -0.36
CA TYR A 39 6.39 17.43 -0.11
C TYR A 39 7.64 18.21 0.30
N ASP A 40 8.46 17.67 1.22
CA ASP A 40 9.71 18.32 1.64
C ASP A 40 10.67 18.53 0.47
N LEU A 41 10.80 17.53 -0.41
CA LEU A 41 11.63 17.61 -1.61
C LEU A 41 11.10 18.66 -2.59
N MET A 42 9.80 18.67 -2.86
CA MET A 42 9.17 19.64 -3.75
C MET A 42 9.31 21.07 -3.21
N SER A 43 9.07 21.25 -1.91
CA SER A 43 9.18 22.55 -1.25
C SER A 43 10.61 23.10 -1.33
N ALA A 44 11.61 22.27 -1.03
CA ALA A 44 13.02 22.68 -1.11
C ALA A 44 13.45 22.99 -2.55
N GLY A 45 13.00 22.19 -3.53
CA GLY A 45 13.26 22.44 -4.94
C GLY A 45 12.63 23.74 -5.44
N HIS A 46 11.41 24.06 -5.01
CA HIS A 46 10.76 25.34 -5.34
C HIS A 46 11.45 26.52 -4.65
N GLU A 47 11.84 26.40 -3.38
CA GLU A 47 12.58 27.46 -2.68
C GLU A 47 13.91 27.77 -3.38
N PHE A 48 14.65 26.74 -3.81
CA PHE A 48 15.86 26.93 -4.61
C PHE A 48 15.60 27.68 -5.91
N ARG A 49 14.54 27.30 -6.64
CA ARG A 49 14.16 27.98 -7.89
C ARG A 49 13.81 29.44 -7.64
N ASP A 50 13.04 29.74 -6.61
CA ASP A 50 12.64 31.10 -6.26
C ASP A 50 13.86 31.97 -5.90
N GLN A 51 14.80 31.45 -5.12
CA GLN A 51 16.04 32.15 -4.75
C GLN A 51 16.94 32.47 -5.96
N ASN A 52 16.87 31.65 -7.01
CA ASN A 52 17.66 31.80 -8.22
C ASN A 52 16.88 32.44 -9.38
N ASN A 53 15.63 32.88 -9.15
CA ASN A 53 14.73 33.43 -10.16
C ASN A 53 14.52 32.49 -11.38
N ILE A 54 14.36 31.19 -11.13
CA ILE A 54 14.19 30.16 -12.17
C ILE A 54 12.71 29.86 -12.39
N GLY A 55 12.17 30.30 -13.53
CA GLY A 55 10.81 29.99 -13.98
C GLY A 55 10.59 28.51 -14.31
N GLU A 56 9.34 28.11 -14.52
CA GLU A 56 9.01 26.73 -14.95
C GLU A 56 9.57 26.42 -16.35
N GLU A 57 9.66 27.44 -17.19
CA GLU A 57 10.19 27.36 -18.55
C GLU A 57 11.73 27.27 -18.59
N ASP A 58 12.39 27.59 -17.47
CA ASP A 58 13.84 27.77 -17.36
C ASP A 58 14.52 26.64 -16.57
N ILE A 59 13.81 25.53 -16.34
CA ILE A 59 14.36 24.36 -15.64
C ILE A 59 15.53 23.80 -16.46
N GLY A 60 16.72 23.82 -15.85
CA GLY A 60 17.97 23.45 -16.51
C GLY A 60 18.97 22.77 -15.58
N PRO A 61 20.25 22.67 -16.01
CA PRO A 61 21.28 21.89 -15.32
C PRO A 61 21.42 22.19 -13.83
N ILE A 62 21.30 23.47 -13.44
CA ILE A 62 21.40 23.89 -12.03
C ILE A 62 20.29 23.28 -11.16
N CYS A 63 19.07 23.11 -11.69
CA CYS A 63 17.98 22.46 -10.98
C CYS A 63 18.20 20.94 -10.89
N TYR A 64 18.80 20.33 -11.92
CA TYR A 64 19.09 18.90 -11.91
C TYR A 64 20.13 18.55 -10.85
N ASP A 65 21.18 19.37 -10.73
CA ASP A 65 22.19 19.23 -9.68
C ASP A 65 21.55 19.38 -8.29
N GLU A 66 20.67 20.37 -8.11
CA GLU A 66 19.96 20.56 -6.83
C GLU A 66 19.05 19.38 -6.50
N ILE A 67 18.29 18.84 -7.45
CA ILE A 67 17.44 17.66 -7.21
C ILE A 67 18.30 16.46 -6.77
N ALA A 68 19.46 16.25 -7.40
CA ALA A 68 20.40 15.20 -7.02
C ALA A 68 20.99 15.43 -5.61
N LEU A 69 21.28 16.69 -5.26
CA LEU A 69 21.74 17.08 -3.91
C LEU A 69 20.64 16.81 -2.87
N LEU A 70 19.41 17.26 -3.11
CA LEU A 70 18.25 17.01 -2.25
C LEU A 70 17.97 15.50 -2.08
N TRP A 71 18.18 14.72 -3.14
CA TRP A 71 18.13 13.26 -3.07
C TRP A 71 19.24 12.70 -2.19
N SER A 72 20.47 13.21 -2.26
CA SER A 72 21.60 12.70 -1.48
C SER A 72 21.59 13.14 0.00
N GLY A 73 20.78 14.15 0.33
CA GLY A 73 20.59 14.68 1.68
C GLY A 73 19.89 13.70 2.64
N ASN A 74 19.22 14.23 3.66
CA ASN A 74 18.63 13.43 4.73
C ASN A 74 17.70 12.30 4.19
N GLN A 75 18.09 11.05 4.44
CA GLN A 75 17.38 9.84 4.00
C GLN A 75 16.40 9.27 5.03
N THR A 76 16.24 9.93 6.19
CA THR A 76 15.49 9.37 7.33
C THR A 76 14.05 9.03 6.94
N LEU A 77 13.29 9.99 6.39
CA LEU A 77 11.89 9.75 6.01
C LEU A 77 11.76 8.69 4.90
N ARG A 78 12.71 8.64 3.96
CA ARG A 78 12.73 7.59 2.92
C ARG A 78 12.88 6.21 3.54
N TRP A 79 13.84 6.04 4.45
CA TRP A 79 14.04 4.76 5.11
C TRP A 79 12.89 4.41 6.06
N THR A 80 12.31 5.38 6.77
CA THR A 80 11.10 5.16 7.57
C THR A 80 9.95 4.66 6.71
N HIS A 81 9.69 5.29 5.56
CA HIS A 81 8.70 4.84 4.58
C HIS A 81 8.96 3.40 4.12
N VAL A 82 10.18 3.09 3.67
CA VAL A 82 10.56 1.75 3.20
C VAL A 82 10.44 0.71 4.32
N SER A 83 10.82 1.04 5.56
CA SER A 83 10.72 0.13 6.70
C SER A 83 9.27 -0.15 7.09
N LEU A 84 8.39 0.86 7.07
CA LEU A 84 6.96 0.68 7.32
C LEU A 84 6.31 -0.19 6.23
N LEU A 85 6.66 0.03 4.95
CA LEU A 85 6.23 -0.84 3.85
C LEU A 85 6.68 -2.28 4.08
N ALA A 86 7.96 -2.50 4.35
CA ALA A 86 8.51 -3.83 4.56
C ALA A 86 7.84 -4.57 5.74
N ALA A 87 7.60 -3.87 6.85
CA ALA A 87 6.90 -4.42 8.00
C ALA A 87 5.43 -4.74 7.68
N GLY A 88 4.72 -3.82 7.01
CA GLY A 88 3.34 -4.00 6.59
C GLY A 88 3.16 -5.19 5.65
N GLU A 89 4.00 -5.27 4.61
CA GLU A 89 3.99 -6.36 3.63
C GLU A 89 4.36 -7.71 4.24
N THR A 90 5.33 -7.75 5.14
CA THR A 90 5.73 -9.00 5.81
C THR A 90 4.57 -9.58 6.62
N LEU A 91 3.86 -8.72 7.37
CA LEU A 91 2.66 -9.12 8.11
C LEU A 91 1.52 -9.52 7.16
N TYR A 92 1.35 -8.80 6.04
CA TYR A 92 0.34 -9.15 5.03
C TYR A 92 0.58 -10.53 4.44
N LEU A 93 1.80 -10.80 3.98
CA LEU A 93 2.16 -12.06 3.34
C LEU A 93 1.96 -13.24 4.27
N GLY A 94 2.38 -13.11 5.54
CA GLY A 94 2.12 -14.13 6.57
C GLY A 94 0.62 -14.39 6.78
N ASN A 95 -0.19 -13.32 6.79
CA ASN A 95 -1.64 -13.43 6.90
C ASN A 95 -2.28 -14.08 5.66
N ALA A 96 -1.83 -13.71 4.46
CA ALA A 96 -2.35 -14.20 3.19
C ALA A 96 -2.05 -15.69 2.96
N ILE A 97 -0.83 -16.15 3.29
CA ILE A 97 -0.47 -17.58 3.25
C ILE A 97 -1.42 -18.39 4.14
N THR A 98 -1.68 -17.89 5.35
CA THR A 98 -2.62 -18.50 6.29
C THR A 98 -4.04 -18.53 5.71
N GLY A 99 -4.52 -17.41 5.15
CA GLY A 99 -5.84 -17.30 4.52
C GLY A 99 -6.05 -18.24 3.33
N MET A 100 -5.06 -18.36 2.44
CA MET A 100 -5.11 -19.27 1.29
C MET A 100 -5.16 -20.75 1.71
N SER A 101 -4.48 -21.11 2.80
CA SER A 101 -4.53 -22.49 3.34
C SER A 101 -5.91 -22.88 3.89
N MET A 102 -6.77 -21.90 4.18
CA MET A 102 -8.12 -22.08 4.73
C MET A 102 -9.23 -22.05 3.65
N ALA A 103 -8.87 -21.97 2.36
CA ALA A 103 -9.83 -21.79 1.27
C ALA A 103 -10.92 -22.89 1.22
N ARG A 104 -12.18 -22.47 1.24
CA ARG A 104 -13.34 -23.35 1.00
C ARG A 104 -13.63 -23.44 -0.50
N LYS A 105 -14.14 -24.60 -0.96
CA LYS A 105 -14.66 -24.75 -2.33
C LYS A 105 -15.80 -23.74 -2.57
N ALA A 106 -15.63 -22.88 -3.57
CA ALA A 106 -16.67 -21.96 -4.02
C ALA A 106 -17.89 -22.74 -4.54
N LYS A 107 -19.11 -22.24 -4.27
CA LYS A 107 -20.32 -22.73 -4.91
C LYS A 107 -20.45 -22.06 -6.29
N PRO A 108 -20.79 -22.80 -7.36
CA PRO A 108 -20.98 -22.21 -8.68
C PRO A 108 -22.04 -21.11 -8.65
N GLY A 109 -21.71 -19.92 -9.18
CA GLY A 109 -22.66 -18.82 -9.38
C GLY A 109 -22.75 -17.76 -8.27
N GLU A 110 -22.05 -17.92 -7.14
CA GLU A 110 -22.06 -16.94 -6.03
C GLU A 110 -20.66 -16.39 -5.75
N ILE A 111 -20.52 -15.06 -5.63
CA ILE A 111 -19.30 -14.43 -5.14
C ILE A 111 -19.23 -14.60 -3.62
N SER A 112 -18.27 -15.39 -3.13
CA SER A 112 -18.08 -15.62 -1.71
C SER A 112 -17.09 -14.63 -1.09
N LYS A 113 -17.10 -14.50 0.24
CA LYS A 113 -16.06 -13.77 0.99
C LYS A 113 -14.65 -14.31 0.71
N SER A 114 -14.53 -15.60 0.40
CA SER A 114 -13.25 -16.21 0.02
C SER A 114 -12.79 -15.72 -1.35
N ASP A 115 -13.71 -15.49 -2.29
CA ASP A 115 -13.38 -14.94 -3.61
C ASP A 115 -12.93 -13.48 -3.48
N ILE A 116 -13.64 -12.68 -2.68
CA ILE A 116 -13.27 -11.28 -2.41
C ILE A 116 -11.88 -11.21 -1.76
N HIS A 117 -11.60 -12.05 -0.76
CA HIS A 117 -10.28 -12.09 -0.14
C HIS A 117 -9.18 -12.44 -1.15
N ARG A 118 -9.44 -13.43 -2.02
CA ARG A 118 -8.50 -13.84 -3.06
C ARG A 118 -8.28 -12.77 -4.12
N TRP A 119 -9.32 -12.09 -4.57
CA TRP A 119 -9.21 -10.97 -5.50
C TRP A 119 -8.43 -9.82 -4.88
N ALA A 120 -8.76 -9.44 -3.65
CA ALA A 120 -8.02 -8.43 -2.91
C ALA A 120 -6.54 -8.81 -2.76
N PHE A 121 -6.21 -10.07 -2.52
CA PHE A 121 -4.83 -10.56 -2.48
C PHE A 121 -4.08 -10.37 -3.79
N PHE A 122 -4.65 -10.80 -4.92
CA PHE A 122 -3.99 -10.65 -6.21
C PHE A 122 -3.93 -9.18 -6.67
N THR A 123 -4.97 -8.40 -6.39
CA THR A 123 -4.96 -6.95 -6.66
C THR A 123 -3.89 -6.25 -5.84
N HIS A 124 -3.81 -6.53 -4.53
CA HIS A 124 -2.75 -6.02 -3.66
C HIS A 124 -1.36 -6.35 -4.19
N ALA A 125 -1.11 -7.63 -4.49
CA ALA A 125 0.18 -8.08 -4.98
C ALA A 125 0.60 -7.39 -6.30
N ALA A 126 -0.35 -7.19 -7.23
CA ALA A 126 -0.10 -6.48 -8.48
C ALA A 126 0.20 -4.98 -8.26
N LEU A 127 -0.57 -4.33 -7.38
CA LEU A 127 -0.34 -2.92 -7.02
C LEU A 127 1.01 -2.75 -6.33
N MET A 128 1.36 -3.62 -5.38
CA MET A 128 2.62 -3.56 -4.66
C MET A 128 3.83 -3.80 -5.58
N ALA A 129 3.74 -4.76 -6.51
CA ALA A 129 4.78 -4.93 -7.53
C ALA A 129 4.96 -3.67 -8.38
N SER A 130 3.86 -2.99 -8.74
CA SER A 130 3.89 -1.74 -9.49
C SER A 130 4.53 -0.61 -8.67
N GLU A 131 4.17 -0.47 -7.39
CA GLU A 131 4.76 0.49 -6.46
C GLU A 131 6.27 0.32 -6.30
N ILE A 132 6.75 -0.92 -6.16
CA ILE A 132 8.18 -1.19 -6.06
C ILE A 132 8.90 -0.73 -7.32
N VAL A 133 8.37 -1.08 -8.50
CA VAL A 133 8.96 -0.69 -9.79
C VAL A 133 8.98 0.84 -9.95
N MET A 134 7.84 1.51 -9.71
CA MET A 134 7.77 2.97 -9.79
C MET A 134 8.65 3.65 -8.75
N GLY A 135 8.75 3.11 -7.54
CA GLY A 135 9.62 3.62 -6.48
C GLY A 135 11.11 3.54 -6.81
N LEU A 136 11.53 2.44 -7.44
CA LEU A 136 12.89 2.29 -7.93
C LEU A 136 13.19 3.30 -9.04
N PHE A 137 12.29 3.46 -10.01
CA PHE A 137 12.48 4.44 -11.09
C PHE A 137 12.39 5.89 -10.61
N THR A 138 11.52 6.20 -9.65
CA THR A 138 11.46 7.54 -9.03
C THR A 138 12.74 7.83 -8.26
N THR A 139 13.27 6.83 -7.53
CA THR A 139 14.56 6.96 -6.83
C THR A 139 15.71 7.17 -7.81
N ASP A 140 15.72 6.46 -8.93
CA ASP A 140 16.73 6.64 -9.98
C ASP A 140 16.64 8.03 -10.65
N ALA A 141 15.43 8.48 -10.97
CA ALA A 141 15.20 9.81 -11.53
C ALA A 141 15.67 10.91 -10.57
N LEU A 142 15.36 10.78 -9.27
CA LEU A 142 15.85 11.69 -8.23
C LEU A 142 17.39 11.72 -8.17
N LYS A 143 18.06 10.56 -8.26
CA LYS A 143 19.53 10.48 -8.28
C LYS A 143 20.14 11.21 -9.47
N ARG A 144 19.47 11.18 -10.63
CA ARG A 144 19.93 11.80 -11.87
C ARG A 144 19.51 13.26 -12.01
N GLY A 145 18.72 13.80 -11.08
CA GLY A 145 18.18 15.15 -11.19
C GLY A 145 17.05 15.31 -12.21
N ASP A 146 16.44 14.22 -12.66
CA ASP A 146 15.49 14.19 -13.77
C ASP A 146 14.10 14.67 -13.35
N HIS A 147 13.90 15.99 -13.41
CA HIS A 147 12.69 16.67 -12.91
C HIS A 147 11.39 16.11 -13.50
N GLU A 148 11.32 15.94 -14.83
CA GLU A 148 10.10 15.49 -15.51
C GLU A 148 9.72 14.06 -15.11
N THR A 149 10.72 13.17 -15.04
CA THR A 149 10.50 11.78 -14.63
C THR A 149 10.13 11.69 -13.15
N VAL A 150 10.76 12.50 -12.28
CA VAL A 150 10.40 12.55 -10.84
C VAL A 150 8.97 13.01 -10.63
N SER A 151 8.53 14.07 -11.33
CA SER A 151 7.18 14.62 -11.19
C SER A 151 6.12 13.62 -11.67
N SER A 152 6.29 13.06 -12.88
CA SER A 152 5.32 12.14 -13.46
C SER A 152 5.24 10.80 -12.70
N LEU A 153 6.38 10.18 -12.39
CA LEU A 153 6.41 8.93 -11.62
C LEU A 153 6.01 9.13 -10.16
N GLY A 154 6.35 10.27 -9.55
CA GLY A 154 5.99 10.59 -8.18
C GLY A 154 4.48 10.64 -7.98
N ILE A 155 3.75 11.26 -8.91
CA ILE A 155 2.28 11.30 -8.90
C ILE A 155 1.70 9.89 -9.09
N ALA A 156 2.22 9.13 -10.06
CA ALA A 156 1.75 7.77 -10.34
C ALA A 156 1.97 6.83 -9.14
N HIS A 157 3.15 6.91 -8.52
CA HIS A 157 3.49 6.17 -7.31
C HIS A 157 2.55 6.55 -6.16
N ALA A 158 2.34 7.85 -5.89
CA ALA A 158 1.43 8.26 -4.83
C ALA A 158 -0.01 7.74 -5.04
N ALA A 159 -0.49 7.76 -6.29
CA ALA A 159 -1.83 7.28 -6.62
C ALA A 159 -2.00 5.77 -6.41
N VAL A 160 -1.05 4.96 -6.89
CA VAL A 160 -1.09 3.50 -6.73
C VAL A 160 -0.84 3.12 -5.26
N GLY A 161 0.07 3.80 -4.58
CA GLY A 161 0.34 3.63 -3.15
C GLY A 161 -0.88 3.90 -2.27
N LEU A 162 -1.73 4.84 -2.64
CA LEU A 162 -3.02 5.08 -1.96
C LEU A 162 -4.06 3.99 -2.27
N ALA A 163 -4.04 3.41 -3.47
CA ALA A 163 -4.98 2.36 -3.87
C ALA A 163 -4.81 1.07 -3.05
N ILE A 164 -3.58 0.76 -2.62
CA ILE A 164 -3.25 -0.43 -1.82
C ILE A 164 -4.04 -0.51 -0.50
N PRO A 165 -3.91 0.44 0.44
CA PRO A 165 -4.65 0.39 1.70
C PRO A 165 -6.17 0.46 1.48
N LEU A 166 -6.65 1.13 0.43
CA LEU A 166 -8.08 1.15 0.09
C LEU A 166 -8.61 -0.24 -0.28
N VAL A 167 -7.89 -0.98 -1.13
CA VAL A 167 -8.26 -2.36 -1.50
C VAL A 167 -8.25 -3.26 -0.26
N MET A 168 -7.23 -3.15 0.59
CA MET A 168 -7.10 -3.97 1.78
C MET A 168 -8.18 -3.70 2.83
N ILE A 169 -8.42 -2.43 3.16
CA ILE A 169 -9.45 -2.01 4.13
C ILE A 169 -10.83 -2.34 3.58
N GLY A 170 -11.09 -2.04 2.30
CA GLY A 170 -12.37 -2.34 1.66
C GLY A 170 -12.69 -3.84 1.68
N ALA A 171 -11.72 -4.69 1.34
CA ALA A 171 -11.88 -6.14 1.42
C ALA A 171 -12.11 -6.61 2.87
N GLY A 172 -11.38 -6.05 3.83
CA GLY A 172 -11.56 -6.31 5.25
C GLY A 172 -12.99 -6.04 5.71
N ILE A 173 -13.52 -4.85 5.44
CA ILE A 173 -14.89 -4.45 5.80
C ILE A 173 -15.92 -5.44 5.24
N VAL A 174 -15.81 -5.79 3.96
CA VAL A 174 -16.77 -6.71 3.31
C VAL A 174 -16.72 -8.12 3.91
N ILE A 175 -15.54 -8.60 4.29
CA ILE A 175 -15.36 -9.91 4.92
C ILE A 175 -15.95 -9.91 6.34
N GLU A 176 -15.90 -8.79 7.06
CA GLU A 176 -16.36 -8.69 8.45
C GLU A 176 -17.87 -8.50 8.62
N LEU A 177 -18.59 -7.99 7.60
CA LEU A 177 -20.04 -7.79 7.68
C LEU A 177 -20.79 -9.11 7.97
N PRO A 178 -21.71 -9.15 8.95
CA PRO A 178 -22.53 -10.34 9.20
C PRO A 178 -23.37 -10.66 7.95
N ALA A 179 -23.57 -11.95 7.66
CA ALA A 179 -24.49 -12.36 6.61
C ALA A 179 -25.89 -11.81 6.94
N ARG A 180 -26.60 -11.27 5.93
CA ARG A 180 -28.01 -10.86 6.07
C ARG A 180 -28.76 -11.94 6.87
N PRO A 181 -29.55 -11.58 7.91
CA PRO A 181 -30.40 -12.56 8.56
C PRO A 181 -31.23 -13.23 7.48
N LYS A 182 -31.27 -14.56 7.47
CA LYS A 182 -32.26 -15.27 6.66
C LYS A 182 -33.61 -14.76 7.14
N THR A 183 -34.33 -14.04 6.30
CA THR A 183 -35.73 -13.73 6.54
C THR A 183 -36.41 -15.04 6.88
N ALA A 184 -37.09 -15.10 8.03
CA ALA A 184 -37.85 -16.28 8.41
C ALA A 184 -38.81 -16.62 7.25
N PRO A 185 -39.01 -17.92 6.93
CA PRO A 185 -40.02 -18.29 5.97
C PRO A 185 -41.37 -17.70 6.42
N PRO A 186 -42.23 -17.29 5.47
CA PRO A 186 -43.55 -16.76 5.83
C PRO A 186 -44.25 -17.78 6.73
N ALA A 187 -44.79 -17.29 7.85
CA ALA A 187 -45.68 -18.08 8.69
C ALA A 187 -46.92 -18.44 7.84
N GLU A 188 -47.30 -19.71 7.91
CA GLU A 188 -48.37 -20.34 7.14
C GLU A 188 -49.70 -19.57 7.15
#